data_AF-A0A7L5ZGD6-F1
#
_entry.id   AF-A0A7L5ZGD6-F1
#
_cell.length_a   1.000
_cell.length_b   1.000
_cell.length_c   1.000
_cell.angle_alpha   90.00
_cell.angle_beta   90.00
_cell.angle_gamma   90.00
#
_symmetry.space_group_name_H-M   'P 1'
#
loop_
_entity.id
_entity.type
_entity.pdbx_description
1 polymer ?
#
loop_
_entity_poly.entity_id
_entity_poly.type
_entity_poly.pdbx_seq_one_letter_code
_entity_poly.pdbx_strand_id
1 'polypeptide(L)'
;MPARPPSPASASLARNRGVALTALVIAASTLAMTRDTAPAPRHAAAALLGADGHVELLAQGTDRLTTLETADLPGVRALRAGPQSFLSTGYTADETNGRHWLRLSRVNRGPSGYLDRADTLYALDATGLVGHVNDNGDRYVSFRPGLLELPADVHAGSTWQSSGTMFSGKNISVDGSVPYAYAASAQPASSFPGCLTVIGRLTLGTQAIDSSTTWCPGRGIVAETDSDGSRVAVDAFPAWADPRATAATTGEAPARSLAAASLVTVPSVTLPLTPEPASPPTFGLRAGVVASRTSPDVIGFRVAPTGITRAWRAAPGASHSSRAPSGT
;
A
#
# COMPACT_ATOMS: atom_id res chain seq x y z
N MET A 1 18.48 79.38 -14.21
CA MET A 1 18.82 78.09 -14.85
C MET A 1 18.26 76.97 -13.99
N PRO A 2 17.27 76.20 -14.47
CA PRO A 2 16.59 75.18 -13.67
C PRO A 2 17.40 73.90 -13.55
N ALA A 3 17.41 73.32 -12.35
CA ALA A 3 18.15 72.11 -11.99
C ALA A 3 17.55 70.85 -12.62
N ARG A 4 18.42 69.97 -13.09
CA ARG A 4 18.09 68.71 -13.79
C ARG A 4 17.63 67.65 -12.77
N PRO A 5 16.49 66.95 -12.97
CA PRO A 5 16.07 65.89 -12.07
C PRO A 5 16.98 64.65 -12.18
N PRO A 6 17.17 63.89 -11.08
CA PRO A 6 18.01 62.71 -11.06
C PRO A 6 17.41 61.54 -11.87
N SER A 7 18.30 60.77 -12.50
CA SER A 7 17.96 59.66 -13.40
C SER A 7 17.53 58.40 -12.61
N PRO A 8 16.45 57.71 -12.99
CA PRO A 8 15.96 56.51 -12.31
C PRO A 8 16.64 55.26 -12.89
N ALA A 9 17.90 55.02 -12.54
CA ALA A 9 18.64 53.87 -13.07
C ALA A 9 19.42 53.14 -11.97
N SER A 10 18.78 52.74 -10.86
CA SER A 10 19.45 51.94 -9.81
C SER A 10 18.50 51.09 -8.95
N ALA A 11 17.37 50.61 -9.48
CA ALA A 11 16.42 49.79 -8.69
C ALA A 11 16.21 48.36 -9.20
N SER A 12 16.71 47.98 -10.40
CA SER A 12 16.37 46.67 -10.98
C SER A 12 17.34 45.53 -10.61
N LEU A 13 18.57 45.82 -10.18
CA LEU A 13 19.58 44.79 -9.91
C LEU A 13 19.48 44.11 -8.52
N ALA A 14 18.82 44.74 -7.55
CA ALA A 14 18.64 44.17 -6.21
C ALA A 14 17.54 43.09 -6.16
N ARG A 15 16.54 43.15 -7.06
CA ARG A 15 15.42 42.19 -7.10
C ARG A 15 15.81 40.81 -7.65
N ASN A 16 16.81 40.74 -8.52
CA ASN A 16 17.19 39.49 -9.18
C ASN A 16 18.13 38.60 -8.34
N ARG A 17 18.82 39.15 -7.33
CA ARG A 17 19.70 38.36 -6.45
C ARG A 17 18.94 37.58 -5.36
N GLY A 18 17.80 38.10 -4.89
CA GLY A 18 16.95 37.40 -3.91
C GLY A 18 16.25 36.17 -4.48
N VAL A 19 15.76 36.25 -5.72
CA VAL A 19 15.07 35.13 -6.39
C VAL A 19 16.02 33.96 -6.68
N ALA A 20 17.27 34.24 -7.05
CA ALA A 20 18.28 33.21 -7.32
C ALA A 20 18.69 32.46 -6.04
N LEU A 21 18.81 33.14 -4.89
CA LEU A 21 19.17 32.50 -3.62
C LEU A 21 18.04 31.62 -3.06
N THR A 22 16.78 32.08 -3.14
CA THR A 22 15.63 31.28 -2.71
C THR A 22 15.43 30.05 -3.61
N ALA A 23 15.63 30.18 -4.93
CA ALA A 23 15.59 29.05 -5.86
C ALA A 23 16.71 28.04 -5.58
N LEU A 24 17.91 28.48 -5.20
CA LEU A 24 19.03 27.60 -4.85
C LEU A 24 18.80 26.87 -3.51
N VAL A 25 18.22 27.53 -2.51
CA VAL A 25 17.85 26.89 -1.23
C VAL A 25 16.72 25.88 -1.43
N ILE A 26 15.72 26.18 -2.27
CA ILE A 26 14.66 25.22 -2.61
C ILE A 26 15.24 24.03 -3.40
N ALA A 27 16.16 24.28 -4.34
CA ALA A 27 16.83 23.23 -5.11
C ALA A 27 17.73 22.33 -4.23
N ALA A 28 18.50 22.92 -3.32
CA ALA A 28 19.33 22.17 -2.36
C ALA A 28 18.47 21.35 -1.37
N SER A 29 17.32 21.89 -0.95
CA SER A 29 16.35 21.16 -0.11
C SER A 29 15.68 20.00 -0.87
N THR A 30 15.47 20.13 -2.19
CA THR A 30 14.92 19.03 -3.00
C THR A 30 15.92 17.91 -3.25
N LEU A 31 17.23 18.19 -3.29
CA LEU A 31 18.28 17.18 -3.47
C LEU A 31 18.52 16.35 -2.20
N ALA A 32 18.38 16.95 -1.01
CA ALA A 32 18.55 16.22 0.26
C ALA A 32 17.46 15.16 0.53
N MET A 33 16.33 15.19 -0.19
CA MET A 33 15.26 14.18 -0.09
C MET A 33 15.40 13.01 -1.08
N THR A 34 16.49 12.97 -1.84
CA THR A 34 16.86 11.82 -2.70
C THR A 34 17.87 10.90 -2.04
N ARG A 35 17.92 10.88 -0.68
CA ARG A 35 18.72 9.86 0.03
C ARG A 35 18.31 8.48 -0.48
N ASP A 36 19.31 7.81 -1.05
CA ASP A 36 19.20 6.49 -1.65
C ASP A 36 18.36 5.58 -0.75
N THR A 37 17.22 5.18 -1.29
CA THR A 37 16.39 4.13 -0.71
C THR A 37 17.24 2.89 -0.58
N ALA A 38 17.40 2.37 0.63
CA ALA A 38 18.17 1.16 0.85
C ALA A 38 17.66 0.06 -0.10
N PRO A 39 18.54 -0.60 -0.87
CA PRO A 39 18.11 -1.66 -1.77
C PRO A 39 17.39 -2.74 -0.95
N ALA A 40 16.34 -3.32 -1.52
CA ALA A 40 15.62 -4.42 -0.89
C ALA A 40 16.61 -5.51 -0.45
N PRO A 41 16.56 -5.97 0.81
CA PRO A 41 17.36 -7.09 1.27
C PRO A 41 17.21 -8.31 0.36
N ARG A 42 18.32 -8.98 0.05
CA ARG A 42 18.34 -10.18 -0.80
C ARG A 42 18.48 -11.42 0.06
N HIS A 43 17.35 -12.04 0.40
CA HIS A 43 17.30 -13.30 1.15
C HIS A 43 16.05 -14.12 0.77
N ALA A 44 15.92 -15.33 1.30
CA ALA A 44 14.87 -16.28 0.89
C ALA A 44 13.45 -15.73 1.12
N ALA A 45 13.19 -15.07 2.25
CA ALA A 45 11.89 -14.43 2.49
C ALA A 45 11.56 -13.35 1.43
N ALA A 46 12.53 -12.56 0.98
CA ALA A 46 12.31 -11.54 -0.04
C ALA A 46 11.92 -12.15 -1.41
N ALA A 47 12.48 -13.32 -1.73
CA ALA A 47 12.18 -14.03 -2.97
C ALA A 47 10.72 -14.55 -3.04
N LEU A 48 10.08 -14.76 -1.89
CA LEU A 48 8.70 -15.22 -1.76
C LEU A 48 7.66 -14.11 -1.95
N LEU A 49 8.09 -12.85 -2.01
CA LEU A 49 7.18 -11.71 -2.11
C LEU A 49 6.73 -11.50 -3.55
N GLY A 50 5.53 -10.92 -3.71
CA GLY A 50 5.10 -10.37 -4.99
C GLY A 50 5.98 -9.20 -5.38
N ALA A 51 6.19 -9.01 -6.68
CA ALA A 51 6.81 -7.77 -7.17
C ALA A 51 5.96 -6.54 -6.79
N ASP A 52 6.56 -5.35 -6.82
CA ASP A 52 5.82 -4.11 -6.66
C ASP A 52 4.69 -4.00 -7.70
N GLY A 53 3.47 -3.71 -7.22
CA GLY A 53 2.25 -3.69 -8.02
C GLY A 53 1.71 -5.07 -8.42
N HIS A 54 2.29 -6.18 -7.93
CA HIS A 54 1.75 -7.52 -8.18
C HIS A 54 0.39 -7.67 -7.52
N VAL A 55 -0.55 -8.26 -8.27
CA VAL A 55 -1.91 -8.52 -7.81
C VAL A 55 -2.19 -10.01 -7.90
N GLU A 56 -2.48 -10.62 -6.75
CA GLU A 56 -2.91 -12.00 -6.64
C GLU A 56 -4.42 -12.08 -6.40
N LEU A 57 -5.09 -13.07 -6.98
CA LEU A 57 -6.53 -13.29 -6.87
C LEU A 57 -6.78 -14.56 -6.08
N LEU A 58 -7.41 -14.46 -4.91
CA LEU A 58 -7.77 -15.61 -4.08
C LEU A 58 -9.29 -15.76 -4.05
N ALA A 59 -9.81 -16.92 -4.43
CA ALA A 59 -11.22 -17.22 -4.27
C ALA A 59 -11.48 -17.93 -2.94
N GLN A 60 -12.62 -17.61 -2.33
CA GLN A 60 -13.17 -18.31 -1.18
C GLN A 60 -14.58 -18.76 -1.55
N GLY A 61 -14.74 -20.06 -1.84
CA GLY A 61 -15.98 -20.58 -2.40
C GLY A 61 -16.31 -19.99 -3.77
N THR A 62 -17.61 -19.83 -4.07
CA THR A 62 -18.10 -19.31 -5.36
C THR A 62 -18.49 -17.83 -5.33
N ASP A 63 -18.54 -17.24 -4.14
CA ASP A 63 -19.18 -15.96 -3.85
C ASP A 63 -18.25 -14.97 -3.14
N ARG A 64 -16.98 -15.30 -2.91
CA ARG A 64 -16.02 -14.34 -2.38
C ARG A 64 -14.71 -14.37 -3.16
N LEU A 65 -14.28 -13.17 -3.54
CA LEU A 65 -13.01 -12.92 -4.19
C LEU A 65 -12.21 -11.94 -3.35
N THR A 66 -10.97 -12.31 -3.08
CA THR A 66 -9.97 -11.47 -2.44
C THR A 66 -8.93 -11.08 -3.49
N THR A 67 -8.62 -9.80 -3.56
CA THR A 67 -7.48 -9.28 -4.33
C THR A 67 -6.40 -8.88 -3.34
N LEU A 68 -5.17 -9.36 -3.55
CA LEU A 68 -3.99 -9.02 -2.75
C LEU A 68 -3.01 -8.25 -3.62
N GLU A 69 -2.79 -6.96 -3.32
CA GLU A 69 -1.83 -6.11 -4.01
C GLU A 69 -0.59 -5.88 -3.13
N THR A 70 0.59 -6.16 -3.66
CA THR A 70 1.88 -5.87 -2.99
C THR A 70 2.42 -4.54 -3.47
N ALA A 71 2.84 -3.67 -2.55
CA ALA A 71 3.50 -2.41 -2.87
C ALA A 71 4.82 -2.27 -2.11
N ASP A 72 5.89 -1.96 -2.83
CA ASP A 72 7.23 -1.65 -2.29
C ASP A 72 7.31 -0.15 -1.96
N LEU A 73 7.53 0.16 -0.69
CA LEU A 73 7.46 1.51 -0.15
C LEU A 73 8.70 1.81 0.69
N PRO A 74 9.80 2.31 0.12
CA PRO A 74 11.00 2.58 0.90
C PRO A 74 10.84 3.79 1.82
N GLY A 75 11.39 3.68 3.04
CA GLY A 75 11.49 4.77 4.00
C GLY A 75 10.14 5.31 4.51
N VAL A 76 10.11 6.60 4.86
CA VAL A 76 8.91 7.27 5.41
C VAL A 76 7.71 7.35 4.44
N ARG A 77 7.90 7.02 3.16
CA ARG A 77 6.80 6.99 2.19
C ARG A 77 5.77 5.93 2.53
N ALA A 78 6.22 4.79 3.08
CA ALA A 78 5.35 3.70 3.50
C ALA A 78 4.27 4.16 4.49
N LEU A 79 4.67 4.95 5.48
CA LEU A 79 3.78 5.44 6.53
C LEU A 79 2.80 6.51 6.04
N ARG A 80 3.14 7.23 4.95
CA ARG A 80 2.31 8.32 4.39
C ARG A 80 1.32 7.83 3.34
N ALA A 81 1.66 6.75 2.63
CA ALA A 81 0.82 6.19 1.58
C ALA A 81 -0.28 5.26 2.13
N GLY A 82 -0.13 4.75 3.36
CA GLY A 82 -1.07 3.84 4.00
C GLY A 82 -2.13 4.51 4.89
N PRO A 83 -2.96 3.71 5.58
CA PRO A 83 -3.86 4.20 6.63
C PRO A 83 -3.11 4.93 7.74
N GLN A 84 -3.79 5.81 8.47
CA GLN A 84 -3.18 6.56 9.58
C GLN A 84 -2.58 5.65 10.66
N SER A 85 -3.13 4.45 10.84
CA SER A 85 -2.62 3.44 11.77
C SER A 85 -1.20 2.97 11.47
N PHE A 86 -0.66 3.18 10.26
CA PHE A 86 0.74 2.88 10.00
C PHE A 86 1.68 3.78 10.83
N LEU A 87 1.20 4.95 11.28
CA LEU A 87 1.94 5.80 12.23
C LEU A 87 1.96 5.21 13.65
N SER A 88 1.16 4.18 13.93
CA SER A 88 1.13 3.46 15.20
C SER A 88 2.23 2.41 15.34
N THR A 89 3.15 2.29 14.38
CA THR A 89 4.32 1.39 14.50
C THR A 89 5.19 1.73 15.71
N GLY A 90 5.21 3.01 16.12
CA GLY A 90 6.04 3.51 17.20
C GLY A 90 7.49 3.79 16.79
N TYR A 91 7.81 3.68 15.49
CA TYR A 91 9.11 4.04 14.96
C TYR A 91 9.29 5.55 14.86
N THR A 92 10.50 6.01 15.15
CA THR A 92 10.96 7.35 14.82
C THR A 92 11.11 7.52 13.31
N ALA A 93 11.17 8.78 12.84
CA ALA A 93 11.40 9.08 11.43
C ALA A 93 12.73 8.50 10.92
N ASP A 94 13.76 8.49 11.76
CA ASP A 94 15.09 7.97 11.42
C ASP A 94 15.09 6.45 11.30
N GLU A 95 14.45 5.74 12.25
CA GLU A 95 14.27 4.28 12.16
C GLU A 95 13.44 3.88 10.95
N THR A 96 12.46 4.71 10.57
CA THR A 96 11.61 4.45 9.40
C THR A 96 12.38 4.63 8.10
N ASN A 97 13.23 5.67 7.99
CA ASN A 97 13.98 5.99 6.78
C ASN A 97 14.99 4.90 6.38
N GLY A 98 15.56 4.19 7.35
CA GLY A 98 16.51 3.11 7.11
C GLY A 98 15.88 1.76 6.72
N ARG A 99 14.55 1.68 6.68
CA ARG A 99 13.81 0.42 6.48
C ARG A 99 13.20 0.32 5.08
N HIS A 100 13.19 -0.89 4.57
CA HIS A 100 12.44 -1.27 3.39
C HIS A 100 11.06 -1.77 3.84
N TRP A 101 10.00 -1.07 3.43
CA TRP A 101 8.65 -1.45 3.83
C TRP A 101 7.88 -2.02 2.66
N LEU A 102 6.96 -2.92 2.99
CA LEU A 102 6.00 -3.48 2.06
C LEU A 102 4.61 -3.23 2.61
N ARG A 103 3.70 -2.81 1.72
CA ARG A 103 2.27 -2.81 2.02
C ARG A 103 1.61 -3.94 1.27
N LEU A 104 0.84 -4.75 1.99
CA LEU A 104 -0.09 -5.71 1.40
C LEU A 104 -1.51 -5.19 1.56
N SER A 105 -2.16 -4.86 0.45
CA SER A 105 -3.55 -4.40 0.43
C SER A 105 -4.47 -5.55 0.05
N ARG A 106 -5.37 -5.93 0.95
CA ARG A 106 -6.42 -6.92 0.75
C ARG A 106 -7.73 -6.23 0.45
N VAL A 107 -8.39 -6.60 -0.64
CA VAL A 107 -9.75 -6.15 -0.96
C VAL A 107 -10.65 -7.35 -1.14
N ASN A 108 -11.71 -7.43 -0.34
CA ASN A 108 -12.70 -8.50 -0.43
C ASN A 108 -13.96 -8.03 -1.17
N ARG A 109 -14.47 -8.89 -2.05
CA ARG A 109 -15.66 -8.66 -2.87
C ARG A 109 -16.58 -9.86 -2.80
N GLY A 110 -17.88 -9.61 -2.92
CA GLY A 110 -18.92 -10.60 -3.15
C GLY A 110 -19.81 -10.21 -4.33
N PRO A 111 -20.85 -11.00 -4.67
CA PRO A 111 -21.68 -10.75 -5.85
C PRO A 111 -22.40 -9.40 -5.81
N SER A 112 -22.65 -8.87 -4.61
CA SER A 112 -23.25 -7.55 -4.37
C SER A 112 -22.24 -6.39 -4.46
N GLY A 113 -20.95 -6.68 -4.63
CA GLY A 113 -19.89 -5.68 -4.77
C GLY A 113 -18.83 -5.75 -3.68
N TYR A 114 -18.32 -4.58 -3.30
CA TYR A 114 -17.27 -4.44 -2.29
C TYR A 114 -17.77 -4.85 -0.90
N LEU A 115 -16.97 -5.65 -0.19
CA LEU A 115 -17.26 -6.07 1.19
C LEU A 115 -16.43 -5.27 2.18
N ASP A 116 -15.10 -5.41 2.08
CA ASP A 116 -14.17 -4.83 3.03
C ASP A 116 -12.76 -4.70 2.41
N ARG A 117 -11.87 -4.02 3.15
CA ARG A 117 -10.46 -3.84 2.83
C ARG A 117 -9.65 -3.96 4.10
N ALA A 118 -8.47 -4.57 3.97
CA ALA A 118 -7.44 -4.50 4.99
C ALA A 118 -6.10 -4.12 4.37
N ASP A 119 -5.27 -3.41 5.12
CA ASP A 119 -3.91 -3.03 4.76
C ASP A 119 -2.96 -3.53 5.84
N THR A 120 -1.94 -4.29 5.43
CA THR A 120 -0.89 -4.75 6.33
C THR A 120 0.44 -4.09 5.97
N LEU A 121 1.13 -3.56 6.98
CA LEU A 121 2.48 -3.00 6.85
C LEU A 121 3.50 -4.01 7.36
N TYR A 122 4.42 -4.39 6.47
CA TYR A 122 5.58 -5.20 6.79
C TYR A 122 6.86 -4.40 6.66
N ALA A 123 7.86 -4.71 7.49
CA ALA A 123 9.24 -4.38 7.23
C ALA A 123 9.94 -5.60 6.63
N LEU A 124 10.75 -5.36 5.60
CA LEU A 124 11.73 -6.32 5.10
C LEU A 124 13.10 -5.89 5.62
N ASP A 125 13.67 -6.65 6.55
CA ASP A 125 14.97 -6.35 7.13
C ASP A 125 15.88 -7.59 7.18
N ALA A 126 17.04 -7.48 7.82
CA ALA A 126 18.02 -8.57 7.87
C ALA A 126 17.49 -9.84 8.56
N THR A 127 16.43 -9.73 9.36
CA THR A 127 15.80 -10.88 10.03
C THR A 127 14.75 -11.58 9.16
N GLY A 128 14.24 -10.90 8.13
CA GLY A 128 13.23 -11.41 7.22
C GLY A 128 12.05 -10.46 7.01
N LEU A 129 10.87 -11.02 6.80
CA LEU A 129 9.60 -10.28 6.69
C LEU A 129 8.95 -10.18 8.07
N VAL A 130 8.74 -8.94 8.53
CA VAL A 130 8.22 -8.64 9.87
C VAL A 130 6.94 -7.82 9.78
N GLY A 131 5.83 -8.36 10.28
CA GLY A 131 4.52 -7.70 10.35
C GLY A 131 4.45 -6.68 11.48
N HIS A 132 4.08 -5.44 11.17
CA HIS A 132 4.02 -4.37 12.15
C HIS A 132 2.61 -3.86 12.43
N VAL A 133 1.79 -3.68 11.40
CA VAL A 133 0.44 -3.15 11.53
C VAL A 133 -0.48 -3.90 10.59
N ASN A 134 -1.65 -4.32 11.06
CA ASN A 134 -2.76 -4.77 10.24
C ASN A 134 -3.96 -3.87 10.55
N ASP A 135 -4.48 -3.19 9.53
CA ASP A 135 -5.61 -2.27 9.60
C ASP A 135 -6.75 -2.80 8.74
N ASN A 136 -7.96 -2.96 9.29
CA ASN A 136 -9.13 -3.48 8.56
C ASN A 136 -10.15 -2.38 8.21
N GLY A 137 -9.74 -1.12 8.24
CA GLY A 137 -10.57 0.06 7.99
C GLY A 137 -11.32 0.60 9.20
N ASP A 138 -11.68 -0.24 10.18
CA ASP A 138 -12.31 0.21 11.42
C ASP A 138 -11.35 0.21 12.62
N ARG A 139 -10.54 -0.85 12.72
CA ARG A 139 -9.56 -1.03 13.79
C ARG A 139 -8.22 -1.46 13.19
N TYR A 140 -7.18 -1.24 13.99
CA TYR A 140 -5.88 -1.80 13.69
C TYR A 140 -5.36 -2.62 14.86
N VAL A 141 -4.47 -3.54 14.54
CA VAL A 141 -3.55 -4.17 15.47
C VAL A 141 -2.13 -3.84 15.07
N SER A 142 -1.26 -3.61 16.06
CA SER A 142 0.17 -3.42 15.82
C SER A 142 1.02 -4.27 16.77
N PHE A 143 2.14 -4.78 16.28
CA PHE A 143 3.03 -5.67 17.03
C PHE A 143 4.33 -4.95 17.39
N ARG A 144 4.71 -5.00 18.68
CA ARG A 144 5.99 -4.46 19.16
C ARG A 144 6.71 -5.45 20.11
N PRO A 145 7.92 -5.95 19.77
CA PRO A 145 8.51 -5.88 18.42
C PRO A 145 7.58 -6.51 17.37
N GLY A 146 7.82 -6.23 16.08
CA GLY A 146 6.99 -6.76 15.01
C GLY A 146 6.96 -8.30 14.98
N LEU A 147 5.90 -8.86 14.41
CA LEU A 147 5.68 -10.30 14.29
C LEU A 147 6.53 -10.87 13.15
N LEU A 148 7.38 -11.85 13.41
CA LEU A 148 8.23 -12.45 12.37
C LEU A 148 7.41 -13.43 11.52
N GLU A 149 7.06 -13.02 10.30
CA GLU A 149 6.22 -13.78 9.37
C GLU A 149 7.04 -14.79 8.55
N LEU A 150 8.22 -14.37 8.08
CA LEU A 150 9.14 -15.22 7.34
C LEU A 150 10.57 -14.89 7.77
N PRO A 151 11.36 -15.83 8.30
CA PRO A 151 12.77 -15.58 8.57
C PRO A 151 13.56 -15.39 7.26
N ALA A 152 14.65 -14.63 7.31
CA ALA A 152 15.45 -14.30 6.13
C ALA A 152 15.89 -15.54 5.34
N ASP A 153 16.23 -16.61 6.04
CA ASP A 153 16.68 -17.90 5.52
C ASP A 153 15.56 -18.95 5.39
N VAL A 154 14.28 -18.53 5.35
CA VAL A 154 13.14 -19.46 5.28
C VAL A 154 13.26 -20.49 4.16
N HIS A 155 13.04 -21.76 4.52
CA HIS A 155 13.01 -22.91 3.62
C HIS A 155 12.06 -23.98 4.18
N ALA A 156 11.79 -25.02 3.40
CA ALA A 156 11.02 -26.16 3.88
C ALA A 156 11.70 -26.82 5.09
N GLY A 157 10.97 -27.01 6.18
CA GLY A 157 11.47 -27.52 7.46
C GLY A 157 11.86 -26.43 8.47
N SER A 158 11.91 -25.16 8.07
CA SER A 158 12.19 -24.06 9.01
C SER A 158 11.11 -23.97 10.09
N THR A 159 11.53 -23.67 11.31
CA THR A 159 10.64 -23.30 12.42
C THR A 159 11.17 -22.03 13.08
N TRP A 160 10.28 -21.16 13.54
CA TRP A 160 10.65 -19.92 14.20
C TRP A 160 9.57 -19.46 15.18
N GLN A 161 9.95 -18.51 16.01
CA GLN A 161 9.07 -17.90 17.00
C GLN A 161 9.33 -16.40 17.08
N SER A 162 8.30 -15.64 17.46
CA SER A 162 8.43 -14.23 17.85
C SER A 162 7.45 -13.93 18.98
N SER A 163 7.75 -12.93 19.81
CA SER A 163 6.89 -12.55 20.92
C SER A 163 7.04 -11.07 21.23
N GLY A 164 6.04 -10.52 21.91
CA GLY A 164 6.02 -9.11 22.24
C GLY A 164 4.67 -8.66 22.79
N THR A 165 4.29 -7.44 22.48
CA THR A 165 2.99 -6.87 22.81
C THR A 165 2.25 -6.49 21.54
N MET A 166 1.02 -6.96 21.41
CA MET A 166 0.08 -6.52 20.41
C MET A 166 -0.73 -5.37 21.00
N PHE A 167 -0.81 -4.25 20.29
CA PHE A 167 -1.66 -3.11 20.61
C PHE A 167 -2.86 -3.13 19.67
N SER A 168 -4.05 -2.88 20.20
CA SER A 168 -5.25 -2.62 19.40
C SER A 168 -5.59 -1.15 19.43
N GLY A 169 -6.27 -0.68 18.40
CA GLY A 169 -6.70 0.70 18.36
C GLY A 169 -7.58 1.05 17.18
N LYS A 170 -7.84 2.36 17.07
CA LYS A 170 -8.52 2.97 15.93
C LYS A 170 -7.75 4.21 15.48
N ASN A 171 -7.52 4.35 14.18
CA ASN A 171 -6.64 5.38 13.60
C ASN A 171 -5.25 5.35 14.24
N ILE A 172 -4.87 6.37 15.01
CA ILE A 172 -3.59 6.45 15.74
C ILE A 172 -3.74 6.21 17.25
N SER A 173 -4.97 6.08 17.75
CA SER A 173 -5.25 5.91 19.17
C SER A 173 -5.12 4.44 19.54
N VAL A 174 -4.46 4.15 20.65
CA VAL A 174 -4.37 2.81 21.25
C VAL A 174 -5.46 2.68 22.30
N ASP A 175 -6.22 1.59 22.25
CA ASP A 175 -7.30 1.29 23.20
C ASP A 175 -7.07 0.01 24.02
N GLY A 176 -6.11 -0.82 23.62
CA GLY A 176 -5.80 -2.07 24.30
C GLY A 176 -4.38 -2.55 24.00
N SER A 177 -3.88 -3.41 24.89
CA SER A 177 -2.63 -4.12 24.69
C SER A 177 -2.68 -5.50 25.32
N VAL A 178 -2.11 -6.50 24.66
CA VAL A 178 -2.03 -7.87 25.15
C VAL A 178 -0.68 -8.47 24.75
N PRO A 179 -0.03 -9.30 25.59
CA PRO A 179 1.15 -10.04 25.16
C PRO A 179 0.80 -10.96 23.98
N TYR A 180 1.71 -11.04 23.01
CA TYR A 180 1.61 -11.99 21.91
C TYR A 180 2.79 -12.97 21.91
N ALA A 181 2.52 -14.19 21.45
CA ALA A 181 3.52 -15.18 21.09
C ALA A 181 3.11 -15.84 19.77
N TYR A 182 4.02 -15.91 18.81
CA TYR A 182 3.82 -16.54 17.52
C TYR A 182 4.82 -17.67 17.35
N ALA A 183 4.34 -18.84 16.96
CA ALA A 183 5.16 -19.97 16.57
C ALA A 183 4.74 -20.44 15.19
N ALA A 184 5.70 -20.65 14.31
CA ALA A 184 5.42 -21.04 12.94
C ALA A 184 6.44 -22.04 12.40
N SER A 185 6.01 -22.73 11.34
CA SER A 185 6.82 -23.68 10.59
C SER A 185 6.51 -23.59 9.11
N ALA A 186 7.52 -23.81 8.26
CA ALA A 186 7.36 -23.84 6.82
C ALA A 186 7.51 -25.28 6.30
N GLN A 187 6.64 -25.68 5.38
CA GLN A 187 6.70 -26.97 4.69
C GLN A 187 6.48 -26.78 3.19
N PRO A 188 6.87 -27.74 2.33
CA PRO A 188 6.55 -27.67 0.91
C PRO A 188 5.03 -27.61 0.70
N ALA A 189 4.57 -26.70 -0.15
CA ALA A 189 3.16 -26.61 -0.48
C ALA A 189 2.74 -27.77 -1.41
N SER A 190 1.78 -28.59 -0.98
CA SER A 190 1.32 -29.75 -1.75
C SER A 190 0.62 -29.36 -3.05
N SER A 191 -0.17 -28.28 -3.03
CA SER A 191 -0.96 -27.80 -4.18
C SER A 191 -0.24 -26.77 -5.04
N PHE A 192 0.92 -26.28 -4.62
CA PHE A 192 1.67 -25.21 -5.31
C PHE A 192 3.16 -25.58 -5.37
N PRO A 193 3.59 -26.34 -6.41
CA PRO A 193 4.98 -26.78 -6.53
C PRO A 193 5.97 -25.62 -6.48
N GLY A 194 7.02 -25.75 -5.66
CA GLY A 194 8.04 -24.72 -5.46
C GLY A 194 7.67 -23.62 -4.45
N CYS A 195 6.49 -23.69 -3.84
CA CYS A 195 6.03 -22.75 -2.82
C CYS A 195 6.14 -23.33 -1.41
N LEU A 196 6.07 -22.46 -0.39
CA LEU A 196 6.10 -22.85 1.01
C LEU A 196 4.75 -22.58 1.66
N THR A 197 4.20 -23.57 2.35
CA THR A 197 3.07 -23.36 3.27
C THR A 197 3.61 -23.11 4.66
N VAL A 198 3.34 -21.93 5.20
CA VAL A 198 3.65 -21.51 6.57
C VAL A 198 2.44 -21.81 7.44
N ILE A 199 2.61 -22.69 8.41
CA ILE A 199 1.60 -22.98 9.43
C ILE A 199 2.00 -22.23 10.69
N GLY A 200 1.12 -21.35 11.16
CA GLY A 200 1.36 -20.49 12.31
C GLY A 200 0.31 -20.68 13.40
N ARG A 201 0.74 -20.44 14.65
CA ARG A 201 -0.13 -20.28 15.81
C ARG A 201 0.23 -18.96 16.50
N LEU A 202 -0.69 -18.00 16.45
CA LEU A 202 -0.60 -16.73 17.15
C LEU A 202 -1.42 -16.80 18.44
N THR A 203 -0.75 -16.67 19.58
CA THR A 203 -1.37 -16.53 20.89
C THR A 203 -1.42 -15.06 21.28
N LEU A 204 -2.61 -14.56 21.62
CA LEU A 204 -2.89 -13.22 22.12
C LEU A 204 -3.49 -13.33 23.52
N GLY A 205 -2.67 -13.14 24.55
CA GLY A 205 -3.08 -13.39 25.94
C GLY A 205 -3.49 -14.85 26.13
N THR A 206 -4.79 -15.12 26.28
CA THR A 206 -5.35 -16.46 26.44
C THR A 206 -5.95 -17.04 25.15
N GLN A 207 -6.08 -16.23 24.10
CA GLN A 207 -6.65 -16.65 22.82
C GLN A 207 -5.55 -17.19 21.90
N ALA A 208 -5.81 -18.33 21.24
CA ALA A 208 -4.94 -18.86 20.19
C ALA A 208 -5.66 -18.79 18.84
N ILE A 209 -4.92 -18.40 17.80
CA ILE A 209 -5.38 -18.27 16.43
C ILE A 209 -4.43 -19.09 15.57
N ASP A 210 -4.97 -20.13 14.94
CA ASP A 210 -4.23 -20.94 13.97
C ASP A 210 -4.42 -20.36 12.57
N SER A 211 -3.34 -20.31 11.79
CA SER A 211 -3.36 -19.87 10.41
C SER A 211 -2.44 -20.72 9.53
N SER A 212 -2.72 -20.71 8.23
CA SER A 212 -1.86 -21.29 7.21
C SER A 212 -1.77 -20.35 6.03
N THR A 213 -0.58 -20.00 5.58
CA THR A 213 -0.36 -19.10 4.44
C THR A 213 0.64 -19.73 3.48
N THR A 214 0.27 -19.87 2.21
CA THR A 214 1.15 -20.40 1.16
C THR A 214 1.78 -19.26 0.37
N TRP A 215 3.11 -19.21 0.40
CA TRP A 215 3.95 -18.20 -0.23
C TRP A 215 4.65 -18.79 -1.44
N CYS A 216 4.50 -18.15 -2.60
CA CYS A 216 5.13 -18.55 -3.85
C CYS A 216 6.17 -17.53 -4.32
N PRO A 217 7.34 -17.99 -4.79
CA PRO A 217 8.37 -17.10 -5.34
C PRO A 217 7.82 -16.12 -6.39
N GLY A 218 8.07 -14.83 -6.18
CA GLY A 218 7.66 -13.74 -7.09
C GLY A 218 6.16 -13.43 -7.13
N ARG A 219 5.32 -14.19 -6.43
CA ARG A 219 3.86 -14.01 -6.39
C ARG A 219 3.34 -13.54 -5.04
N GLY A 220 4.06 -13.82 -3.95
CA GLY A 220 3.53 -13.57 -2.62
C GLY A 220 2.58 -14.68 -2.20
N ILE A 221 1.49 -14.30 -1.56
CA ILE A 221 0.52 -15.21 -0.95
C ILE A 221 -0.45 -15.74 -2.00
N VAL A 222 -0.47 -17.06 -2.22
CA VAL A 222 -1.36 -17.73 -3.19
C VAL A 222 -2.45 -18.60 -2.54
N ALA A 223 -2.37 -18.85 -1.24
CA ALA A 223 -3.44 -19.51 -0.50
C ALA A 223 -3.34 -19.17 0.98
N GLU A 224 -4.47 -19.08 1.65
CA GLU A 224 -4.55 -18.81 3.09
C GLU A 224 -5.69 -19.57 3.72
N THR A 225 -5.52 -19.96 4.98
CA THR A 225 -6.59 -20.43 5.84
C THR A 225 -6.47 -19.69 7.17
N ASP A 226 -7.54 -19.03 7.58
CA ASP A 226 -7.66 -18.31 8.84
C ASP A 226 -9.04 -18.59 9.48
N SER A 227 -9.43 -17.82 10.49
CA SER A 227 -10.73 -17.94 11.15
C SER A 227 -11.93 -17.69 10.25
N ASP A 228 -11.73 -16.97 9.14
CA ASP A 228 -12.80 -16.62 8.21
C ASP A 228 -12.95 -17.66 7.09
N GLY A 229 -12.01 -18.60 6.97
CA GLY A 229 -12.05 -19.73 6.05
C GLY A 229 -10.80 -19.90 5.21
N SER A 230 -10.90 -20.75 4.18
CA SER A 230 -9.80 -21.03 3.25
C SER A 230 -9.99 -20.29 1.92
N ARG A 231 -8.91 -19.69 1.42
CA ARG A 231 -8.83 -18.94 0.17
C ARG A 231 -7.68 -19.49 -0.65
N VAL A 232 -7.88 -19.65 -1.95
CA VAL A 232 -6.89 -20.26 -2.86
C VAL A 232 -6.82 -19.46 -4.15
N ALA A 233 -5.63 -19.36 -4.73
CA ALA A 233 -5.39 -18.62 -5.95
C ALA A 233 -6.26 -19.12 -7.12
N VAL A 234 -6.73 -18.16 -7.94
CA VAL A 234 -7.46 -18.41 -9.17
C VAL A 234 -6.87 -17.58 -10.32
N ASP A 235 -6.90 -18.14 -11.53
CA ASP A 235 -6.26 -17.51 -12.69
C ASP A 235 -7.11 -16.39 -13.33
N ALA A 236 -8.39 -16.29 -12.93
CA ALA A 236 -9.32 -15.35 -13.52
C ALA A 236 -10.33 -14.83 -12.49
N PHE A 237 -10.79 -13.60 -12.74
CA PHE A 237 -11.93 -13.05 -12.03
C PHE A 237 -13.20 -13.87 -12.33
N PRO A 238 -14.00 -14.21 -11.30
CA PRO A 238 -15.39 -14.63 -11.51
C PRO A 238 -16.16 -13.60 -12.33
N ALA A 239 -17.17 -14.04 -13.09
CA ALA A 239 -17.95 -13.16 -13.96
C ALA A 239 -18.59 -11.97 -13.21
N TRP A 240 -19.04 -12.18 -11.98
CA TRP A 240 -19.61 -11.14 -11.12
C TRP A 240 -18.56 -10.15 -10.58
N ALA A 241 -17.28 -10.53 -10.60
CA ALA A 241 -16.17 -9.74 -10.08
C ALA A 241 -15.26 -9.16 -11.15
N ASP A 242 -15.43 -9.53 -12.43
CA ASP A 242 -14.56 -9.08 -13.51
C ASP A 242 -14.72 -7.56 -13.71
N PRO A 243 -13.67 -6.76 -13.45
CA PRO A 243 -13.73 -5.31 -13.63
C PRO A 243 -14.06 -4.92 -15.08
N ARG A 244 -13.84 -5.80 -16.06
CA ARG A 244 -14.20 -5.60 -17.47
C ARG A 244 -15.70 -5.71 -17.73
N ALA A 245 -16.41 -6.56 -17.00
CA ALA A 245 -17.85 -6.71 -17.16
C ALA A 245 -18.60 -5.46 -16.66
N THR A 246 -18.13 -4.88 -15.57
CA THR A 246 -18.65 -3.60 -15.04
C THR A 246 -18.35 -2.43 -15.98
N ALA A 247 -17.16 -2.41 -16.59
CA ALA A 247 -16.76 -1.43 -17.59
C ALA A 247 -17.62 -1.43 -18.86
N ALA A 248 -17.96 -2.61 -19.36
CA ALA A 248 -18.74 -2.78 -20.60
C ALA A 248 -20.19 -2.27 -20.46
N THR A 249 -20.73 -2.25 -19.24
CA THR A 249 -22.11 -1.82 -18.97
C THR A 249 -22.22 -0.32 -18.63
N THR A 250 -21.15 0.30 -18.14
CA THR A 250 -21.15 1.72 -17.74
C THR A 250 -20.38 2.65 -18.70
N GLY A 251 -19.62 2.11 -19.65
CA GLY A 251 -18.73 2.91 -20.50
C GLY A 251 -17.48 3.45 -19.77
N GLU A 252 -17.22 2.97 -18.56
CA GLU A 252 -15.99 3.26 -17.80
C GLU A 252 -14.90 2.22 -18.12
N ALA A 253 -13.64 2.61 -18.11
CA ALA A 253 -12.54 1.66 -18.33
C ALA A 253 -12.32 0.81 -17.06
N PRO A 254 -11.96 -0.48 -17.19
CA PRO A 254 -11.75 -1.34 -16.04
C PRO A 254 -10.56 -0.84 -15.21
N ALA A 255 -10.78 -0.69 -13.90
CA ALA A 255 -9.69 -0.52 -12.94
C ALA A 255 -8.76 -1.71 -13.00
N ARG A 256 -7.50 -1.49 -13.37
CA ARG A 256 -6.46 -2.53 -13.29
C ARG A 256 -5.59 -2.43 -12.04
N SER A 257 -5.81 -1.42 -11.19
CA SER A 257 -5.24 -1.33 -9.83
C SER A 257 -6.31 -0.72 -8.92
N LEU A 258 -6.44 -1.28 -7.73
CA LEU A 258 -7.50 -0.98 -6.75
C LEU A 258 -6.87 -0.54 -5.42
N ALA A 259 -5.95 0.42 -5.46
CA ALA A 259 -5.58 1.16 -4.26
C ALA A 259 -6.69 2.19 -3.94
N ALA A 260 -7.81 1.74 -3.38
CA ALA A 260 -8.89 2.62 -2.93
C ALA A 260 -8.37 3.77 -2.04
N ALA A 261 -9.04 4.91 -2.14
CA ALA A 261 -8.59 6.22 -1.67
C ALA A 261 -8.56 6.37 -0.14
N SER A 262 -7.47 6.92 0.40
CA SER A 262 -7.49 7.63 1.68
C SER A 262 -7.71 9.13 1.45
N LEU A 263 -8.59 9.74 2.24
CA LEU A 263 -8.79 11.19 2.29
C LEU A 263 -7.49 11.88 2.72
N VAL A 264 -7.05 12.87 1.94
CA VAL A 264 -6.07 13.86 2.40
C VAL A 264 -6.84 15.14 2.68
N THR A 265 -6.96 15.48 3.96
CA THR A 265 -7.43 16.80 4.37
C THR A 265 -6.34 17.81 4.02
N VAL A 266 -6.51 18.54 2.92
CA VAL A 266 -5.68 19.71 2.61
C VAL A 266 -6.25 20.89 3.39
N PRO A 267 -5.47 21.61 4.21
CA PRO A 267 -5.97 22.62 5.17
C PRO A 267 -6.60 23.89 4.53
N SER A 268 -6.98 23.85 3.25
CA SER A 268 -7.54 25.00 2.55
C SER A 268 -8.77 24.67 1.70
N VAL A 269 -9.17 23.40 1.56
CA VAL A 269 -10.40 23.03 0.86
C VAL A 269 -11.00 21.78 1.52
N THR A 270 -12.04 21.98 2.33
CA THR A 270 -12.89 20.89 2.82
C THR A 270 -13.85 20.50 1.70
N LEU A 271 -13.48 19.52 0.87
CA LEU A 271 -14.44 18.90 -0.05
C LEU A 271 -14.99 17.64 0.61
N PRO A 272 -16.33 17.47 0.69
CA PRO A 272 -16.92 16.19 1.05
C PRO A 272 -16.65 15.22 -0.09
N LEU A 273 -15.54 14.49 0.00
CA LEU A 273 -15.28 13.35 -0.88
C LEU A 273 -15.91 12.14 -0.21
N THR A 274 -17.00 11.64 -0.78
CA THR A 274 -17.52 10.31 -0.41
C THR A 274 -16.58 9.27 -1.03
N PRO A 275 -15.88 8.44 -0.24
CA PRO A 275 -15.04 7.38 -0.78
C PRO A 275 -15.95 6.28 -1.34
N GLU A 276 -16.22 6.32 -2.64
CA GLU A 276 -16.74 5.18 -3.41
C GLU A 276 -15.54 4.48 -4.08
N PRO A 277 -15.45 3.14 -4.09
CA PRO A 277 -14.46 2.43 -4.90
C PRO A 277 -14.79 2.64 -6.39
N ALA A 278 -14.37 3.77 -6.93
CA ALA A 278 -14.56 4.12 -8.33
C ALA A 278 -13.49 3.45 -9.18
N SER A 279 -13.92 2.84 -10.29
CA SER A 279 -13.02 2.53 -11.41
C SER A 279 -12.29 3.81 -11.86
N PRO A 280 -11.03 3.74 -12.33
CA PRO A 280 -10.39 4.88 -12.96
C PRO A 280 -11.27 5.30 -14.13
N PRO A 281 -11.66 6.59 -14.21
CA PRO A 281 -12.58 7.07 -15.21
C PRO A 281 -11.91 6.92 -16.57
N THR A 282 -12.72 6.62 -17.57
CA THR A 282 -12.44 7.10 -18.92
C THR A 282 -12.34 8.62 -18.84
N PHE A 283 -11.18 9.19 -19.22
CA PHE A 283 -10.98 10.63 -19.23
C PHE A 283 -11.86 11.27 -20.30
N GLY A 284 -13.11 11.57 -19.94
CA GLY A 284 -13.86 12.62 -20.61
C GLY A 284 -13.23 13.99 -20.33
N LEU A 285 -13.67 15.03 -21.06
CA LEU A 285 -13.13 16.39 -21.02
C LEU A 285 -13.16 17.11 -19.64
N ARG A 286 -13.57 16.43 -18.56
CA ARG A 286 -13.69 16.98 -17.19
C ARG A 286 -13.17 16.01 -16.11
N ALA A 287 -12.05 15.36 -16.38
CA ALA A 287 -11.33 14.56 -15.40
C ALA A 287 -9.89 15.05 -15.28
N GLY A 288 -9.33 14.97 -14.08
CA GLY A 288 -7.95 15.34 -13.78
C GLY A 288 -7.22 14.20 -13.08
N VAL A 289 -5.91 14.15 -13.26
CA VAL A 289 -5.00 13.28 -12.49
C VAL A 289 -4.00 14.17 -11.79
N VAL A 290 -3.87 14.00 -10.49
CA VAL A 290 -2.82 14.61 -9.67
C VAL A 290 -1.94 13.49 -9.16
N ALA A 291 -0.71 13.44 -9.68
CA ALA A 291 0.38 12.77 -9.00
C ALA A 291 0.98 13.77 -8.01
N SER A 292 0.99 13.43 -6.73
CA SER A 292 1.66 14.26 -5.74
C SER A 292 3.17 13.98 -5.77
N ARG A 293 4.00 14.99 -5.48
CA ARG A 293 5.43 14.75 -5.20
C ARG A 293 5.68 14.20 -3.79
N THR A 294 4.69 14.32 -2.91
CA THR A 294 4.78 13.94 -1.49
C THR A 294 4.00 12.68 -1.13
N SER A 295 3.13 12.22 -2.03
CA SER A 295 2.49 10.89 -1.97
C SER A 295 2.95 10.12 -3.19
N PRO A 296 3.37 8.85 -3.08
CA PRO A 296 3.58 8.05 -4.27
C PRO A 296 2.26 7.94 -5.05
N ASP A 297 1.11 7.99 -4.39
CA ASP A 297 -0.15 7.71 -5.05
C ASP A 297 -0.55 8.75 -6.13
N VAL A 298 -1.06 8.21 -7.24
CA VAL A 298 -1.80 8.92 -8.28
C VAL A 298 -3.24 9.08 -7.84
N ILE A 299 -3.74 10.31 -7.78
CA ILE A 299 -5.14 10.61 -7.47
C ILE A 299 -5.83 11.05 -8.75
N GLY A 300 -6.81 10.30 -9.25
CA GLY A 300 -7.66 10.82 -10.31
C GLY A 300 -8.99 11.31 -9.77
N PHE A 301 -9.58 12.32 -10.41
CA PHE A 301 -10.83 12.92 -9.97
C PHE A 301 -11.70 13.36 -11.14
N ARG A 302 -13.01 13.39 -10.92
CA ARG A 302 -13.99 13.96 -11.86
C ARG A 302 -14.49 15.31 -11.35
N VAL A 303 -14.46 16.31 -12.23
CA VAL A 303 -14.93 17.66 -11.95
C VAL A 303 -16.32 17.85 -12.54
N ALA A 304 -17.31 18.05 -11.69
CA ALA A 304 -18.64 18.52 -12.07
C ALA A 304 -18.70 20.06 -11.97
N PRO A 305 -19.71 20.72 -12.55
CA PRO A 305 -19.89 22.18 -12.43
C PRO A 305 -19.89 22.69 -10.97
N THR A 306 -20.28 21.85 -10.03
CA THR A 306 -20.37 22.15 -8.59
C THR A 306 -19.12 21.77 -7.79
N GLY A 307 -18.08 21.22 -8.43
CA GLY A 307 -16.83 20.83 -7.78
C GLY A 307 -16.37 19.42 -8.11
N ILE A 308 -15.42 18.89 -7.32
CA ILE A 308 -14.97 17.50 -7.45
C ILE A 308 -16.05 16.58 -6.90
N THR A 309 -16.50 15.63 -7.70
CA THR A 309 -17.59 14.70 -7.32
C THR A 309 -17.09 13.29 -7.03
N ARG A 310 -15.93 12.91 -7.57
CA ARG A 310 -15.32 11.59 -7.38
C ARG A 310 -13.81 11.70 -7.36
N ALA A 311 -13.15 10.94 -6.49
CA ALA A 311 -11.71 10.78 -6.48
C ALA A 311 -11.35 9.31 -6.26
N TRP A 312 -10.36 8.82 -7.00
CA TRP A 312 -9.73 7.50 -6.83
C TRP A 312 -8.23 7.70 -6.64
N ARG A 313 -7.55 6.68 -6.11
CA ARG A 313 -6.13 6.68 -5.80
C ARG A 313 -5.48 5.41 -6.41
N ALA A 314 -4.19 5.44 -6.74
CA ALA A 314 -3.42 4.28 -7.22
C ALA A 314 -1.96 4.44 -6.80
N ALA A 315 -1.29 3.39 -6.31
CA ALA A 315 0.14 3.45 -6.03
C ALA A 315 0.95 3.35 -7.35
N PRO A 316 2.12 4.02 -7.48
CA PRO A 316 3.07 3.77 -8.55
C PRO A 316 3.62 2.36 -8.41
N GLY A 317 3.76 1.64 -9.52
CA GLY A 317 4.19 0.24 -9.54
C GLY A 317 3.22 -0.67 -10.31
N ALA A 318 1.95 -0.25 -10.44
CA ALA A 318 0.97 -0.94 -11.28
C ALA A 318 1.42 -0.99 -12.75
N SER A 319 1.94 -2.12 -13.19
CA SER A 319 2.37 -2.29 -14.58
C SER A 319 1.17 -2.30 -15.53
N HIS A 320 1.19 -1.42 -16.54
CA HIS A 320 0.24 -1.46 -17.65
C HIS A 320 0.67 -2.54 -18.64
N SER A 321 0.10 -3.75 -18.58
CA SER A 321 0.17 -4.67 -19.71
C SER A 321 -0.87 -4.27 -20.76
N SER A 322 -0.45 -3.46 -21.73
CA SER A 322 -1.21 -3.29 -22.96
C SER A 322 -1.05 -4.55 -23.80
N ARG A 323 -1.98 -5.49 -23.67
CA ARG A 323 -2.11 -6.55 -24.68
C ARG A 323 -2.85 -5.92 -25.87
N ALA A 324 -2.13 -5.69 -26.96
CA ALA A 324 -2.74 -5.27 -28.21
C ALA A 324 -3.83 -6.29 -28.60
N PRO A 325 -5.02 -5.86 -29.04
CA PRO A 325 -6.02 -6.78 -29.56
C PRO A 325 -5.42 -7.48 -30.78
N SER A 326 -5.32 -8.80 -30.71
CA SER A 326 -5.09 -9.64 -31.88
C SER A 326 -6.26 -9.43 -32.83
N GLY A 327 -5.99 -8.81 -33.97
CA GLY A 327 -6.98 -8.60 -35.03
C GLY A 327 -7.51 -9.93 -35.54
N THR A 328 -8.84 -10.02 -35.59
CA THR A 328 -9.60 -10.95 -36.44
C THR A 328 -10.39 -10.13 -37.43
#